data_AF-A0A536SF55-F1
#
_entry.id   AF-A0A536SF55-F1
#
_cell.length_a   1.000
_cell.length_b   1.000
_cell.length_c   1.000
_cell.angle_alpha   90.00
_cell.angle_beta   90.00
_cell.angle_gamma   90.00
#
_symmetry.space_group_name_H-M   'P 1'
#
loop_
_entity.id
_entity.type
_entity.pdbx_description
1 polymer ?
#
loop_
_entity_poly.entity_id
_entity_poly.type
_entity_poly.pdbx_seq_one_letter_code
_entity_poly.pdbx_strand_id
1 'polypeptide(L)'
;MRPDLLTLASSLAAREERFAIVTVVRREPPSSARVGDAAVVTEKGDYHGWVGGGCTRSTVLHEALRAIADGEPRLLSLSPEPDEGRRPGVVALPMTCDSGGTVEIYVEPVLPVARLLLFGSSPAVRVLSRIGRAMGYRVEVVDPDADRENFPEAERVLKAIAADAVPRGAHVLVATMGERDLEAIEAIVTRAPAYLGVIASPKRFAELREALLARGVPRDALDAIAAPAGLDIGARTPEEIALSIMAQIVERRRRSAVQGPKIAEVPHEAIDPVCGMSVTVAGARHTAEVSGARYYFCCAGCRTKFLAEPARYASGGARAHGS
;
A
#
# COMPACT_ATOMS: atom_id res chain seq x y z
N MET A 1 1.70 -8.64 -23.50
CA MET A 1 2.47 -9.01 -22.29
C MET A 1 3.12 -10.36 -22.50
N ARG A 2 4.36 -10.57 -22.05
CA ARG A 2 5.06 -11.85 -22.24
C ARG A 2 4.45 -12.96 -21.34
N PRO A 3 4.39 -14.23 -21.80
CA PRO A 3 3.74 -15.31 -21.03
C PRO A 3 4.33 -15.58 -19.64
N ASP A 4 5.64 -15.40 -19.47
CA ASP A 4 6.35 -15.56 -18.21
C ASP A 4 5.89 -14.55 -17.14
N LEU A 5 5.68 -13.29 -17.52
CA LEU A 5 5.15 -12.26 -16.62
C LEU A 5 3.72 -12.54 -16.18
N LEU A 6 2.87 -13.03 -17.10
CA LEU A 6 1.49 -13.45 -16.78
C LEU A 6 1.47 -14.62 -15.79
N THR A 7 2.39 -15.57 -15.95
CA THR A 7 2.52 -16.74 -15.07
C THR A 7 2.97 -16.30 -13.67
N LEU A 8 3.95 -15.39 -13.60
CA LEU A 8 4.40 -14.80 -12.34
C LEU A 8 3.28 -14.02 -11.64
N ALA A 9 2.58 -13.14 -12.35
CA ALA A 9 1.47 -12.36 -11.81
C ALA A 9 0.36 -13.27 -11.25
N SER A 10 -0.01 -14.32 -11.98
CA SER A 10 -0.98 -15.32 -11.52
C SER A 10 -0.52 -16.04 -10.25
N SER A 11 0.76 -16.45 -10.19
CA SER A 11 1.36 -17.09 -9.02
C SER A 11 1.40 -16.16 -7.79
N LEU A 12 1.71 -14.88 -7.97
CA LEU A 12 1.70 -13.89 -6.89
C LEU A 12 0.28 -13.66 -6.37
N ALA A 13 -0.68 -13.49 -7.28
CA ALA A 13 -2.10 -13.33 -6.92
C ALA A 13 -2.65 -14.55 -6.16
N ALA A 14 -2.30 -15.77 -6.58
CA ALA A 14 -2.71 -17.00 -5.89
C ALA A 14 -2.14 -17.11 -4.46
N ARG A 15 -0.96 -16.52 -4.23
CA ARG A 15 -0.31 -16.46 -2.90
C ARG A 15 -0.72 -15.25 -2.06
N GLU A 16 -1.66 -14.45 -2.53
CA GLU A 16 -2.07 -13.19 -1.88
C GLU A 16 -0.89 -12.23 -1.66
N GLU A 17 0.09 -12.26 -2.56
CA GLU A 17 1.21 -11.30 -2.54
C GLU A 17 0.81 -10.04 -3.30
N ARG A 18 1.19 -8.87 -2.76
CA ARG A 18 0.96 -7.57 -3.40
C ARG A 18 2.02 -7.30 -4.46
N PHE A 19 1.59 -6.83 -5.62
CA PHE A 19 2.48 -6.47 -6.72
C PHE A 19 1.85 -5.41 -7.60
N ALA A 20 2.59 -4.84 -8.53
CA ALA A 20 2.09 -3.94 -9.55
C ALA A 20 2.43 -4.49 -10.94
N ILE A 21 1.50 -4.33 -11.86
CA ILE A 21 1.71 -4.51 -13.29
C ILE A 21 2.04 -3.14 -13.87
N VAL A 22 3.15 -3.07 -14.57
CA VAL A 22 3.64 -1.85 -15.21
C VAL A 22 3.62 -2.06 -16.71
N THR A 23 3.00 -1.14 -17.46
CA THR A 23 2.86 -1.25 -18.92
C THR A 23 3.15 0.09 -19.61
N VAL A 24 4.00 0.07 -20.64
CA VAL A 24 4.20 1.22 -21.52
C VAL A 24 2.97 1.37 -22.41
N VAL A 25 2.22 2.46 -22.22
CA VAL A 25 0.96 2.71 -22.94
C VAL A 25 1.11 3.70 -24.09
N ARG A 26 2.12 4.58 -24.02
CA ARG A 26 2.46 5.52 -25.10
C ARG A 26 3.97 5.77 -25.13
N ARG A 27 4.48 6.07 -26.32
CA ARG A 27 5.89 6.39 -26.58
C ARG A 27 6.00 7.45 -27.67
N GLU A 28 6.80 8.45 -27.41
CA GLU A 28 7.28 9.43 -28.39
C GLU A 28 8.80 9.22 -28.59
N PRO A 29 9.25 8.95 -29.83
CA PRO A 29 10.66 8.75 -30.10
C PRO A 29 11.52 10.00 -29.80
N PRO A 30 12.82 9.81 -29.48
CA PRO A 30 13.51 8.52 -29.40
C PRO A 30 13.48 7.94 -27.97
N SER A 31 13.00 6.70 -27.88
CA SER A 31 13.00 5.91 -26.64
C SER A 31 13.26 4.44 -26.95
N SER A 32 14.01 3.73 -26.11
CA SER A 32 14.23 2.29 -26.30
C SER A 32 12.93 1.50 -26.12
N ALA A 33 12.05 1.97 -25.24
CA ALA A 33 10.80 1.31 -24.90
C ALA A 33 9.81 1.31 -26.08
N ARG A 34 8.99 0.27 -26.16
CA ARG A 34 7.90 0.11 -27.11
C ARG A 34 6.57 0.03 -26.36
N VAL A 35 5.51 0.47 -27.01
CA VAL A 35 4.16 0.28 -26.49
C VAL A 35 3.89 -1.21 -26.30
N GLY A 36 3.37 -1.58 -25.13
CA GLY A 36 3.12 -2.96 -24.73
C GLY A 36 4.28 -3.66 -24.00
N ASP A 37 5.45 -3.02 -23.89
CA ASP A 37 6.48 -3.45 -22.95
C ASP A 37 5.95 -3.38 -21.52
N ALA A 38 6.28 -4.40 -20.74
CA ALA A 38 5.68 -4.61 -19.43
C ALA A 38 6.65 -5.18 -18.41
N ALA A 39 6.36 -4.90 -17.14
CA ALA A 39 7.04 -5.48 -15.99
C ALA A 39 6.06 -5.79 -14.85
N VAL A 40 6.49 -6.67 -13.96
CA VAL A 40 5.86 -6.97 -12.68
C VAL A 40 6.80 -6.51 -11.57
N VAL A 41 6.30 -5.70 -10.66
CA VAL A 41 7.04 -5.20 -9.49
C VAL A 41 6.40 -5.76 -8.22
N THR A 42 7.17 -6.45 -7.37
CA THR A 42 6.66 -6.99 -6.09
C THR A 42 6.70 -5.93 -4.98
N GLU A 43 5.94 -6.11 -3.89
CA GLU A 43 6.03 -5.24 -2.69
C GLU A 43 7.44 -5.22 -2.08
N LYS A 44 8.27 -6.25 -2.34
CA LYS A 44 9.68 -6.32 -1.92
C LYS A 44 10.64 -5.54 -2.81
N GLY A 45 10.16 -5.03 -3.95
CA GLY A 45 10.94 -4.28 -4.93
C GLY A 45 11.57 -5.13 -6.03
N ASP A 46 11.25 -6.43 -6.13
CA ASP A 46 11.71 -7.26 -7.23
C ASP A 46 11.06 -6.78 -8.54
N TYR A 47 11.88 -6.57 -9.58
CA TYR A 47 11.45 -6.01 -10.85
C TYR A 47 11.68 -7.02 -11.97
N HIS A 48 10.59 -7.58 -12.50
CA HIS A 48 10.61 -8.62 -13.53
C HIS A 48 10.06 -8.09 -14.85
N GLY A 49 10.81 -8.22 -15.94
CA GLY A 49 10.41 -7.67 -17.24
C GLY A 49 11.10 -6.36 -17.57
N TRP A 50 10.51 -5.56 -18.45
CA TRP A 50 11.16 -4.40 -19.02
C TRP A 50 10.15 -3.37 -19.53
N VAL A 51 10.36 -2.09 -19.18
CA VAL A 51 9.55 -0.94 -19.68
C VAL A 51 10.45 0.23 -20.13
N GLY A 52 11.74 -0.01 -20.31
CA GLY A 52 12.75 1.00 -20.61
C GLY A 52 14.12 0.68 -20.02
N GLY A 53 15.15 1.40 -20.47
CA GLY A 53 16.53 1.24 -20.01
C GLY A 53 16.74 1.64 -18.53
N GLY A 54 17.99 1.65 -18.08
CA GLY A 54 18.34 1.92 -16.68
C GLY A 54 17.80 3.26 -16.14
N CYS A 55 17.67 4.28 -16.99
CA CYS A 55 17.24 5.63 -16.63
C CYS A 55 15.77 5.73 -16.17
N THR A 56 14.89 4.79 -16.54
CA THR A 56 13.48 4.82 -16.14
C THR A 56 13.16 3.85 -15.01
N ARG A 57 14.04 2.86 -14.76
CA ARG A 57 13.75 1.74 -13.87
C ARG A 57 13.53 2.17 -12.41
N SER A 58 14.39 3.03 -11.87
CA SER A 58 14.30 3.49 -10.47
C SER A 58 13.02 4.29 -10.22
N THR A 59 12.71 5.25 -11.10
CA THR A 59 11.49 6.07 -11.03
C THR A 59 10.23 5.21 -11.13
N VAL A 60 10.18 4.28 -12.07
CA VAL A 60 9.05 3.36 -12.23
C VAL A 60 8.93 2.43 -11.02
N LEU A 61 10.04 1.88 -10.51
CA LEU A 61 10.04 1.05 -9.31
C LEU A 61 9.48 1.82 -8.11
N HIS A 62 9.92 3.07 -7.92
CA HIS A 62 9.44 3.93 -6.86
C HIS A 62 7.92 4.14 -6.94
N GLU A 63 7.41 4.54 -8.10
CA GLU A 63 5.98 4.76 -8.30
C GLU A 63 5.15 3.47 -8.24
N ALA A 64 5.71 2.34 -8.66
CA ALA A 64 5.09 1.02 -8.47
C ALA A 64 4.96 0.64 -7.00
N LEU A 65 6.00 0.87 -6.18
CA LEU A 65 5.92 0.64 -4.74
C LEU A 65 4.91 1.58 -4.07
N ARG A 66 4.82 2.84 -4.51
CA ARG A 66 3.77 3.76 -4.03
C ARG A 66 2.37 3.26 -4.38
N ALA A 67 2.15 2.81 -5.62
CA ALA A 67 0.90 2.20 -6.06
C ALA A 67 0.52 0.95 -5.27
N ILE A 68 1.49 0.09 -4.95
CA ILE A 68 1.24 -1.07 -4.11
C ILE A 68 0.83 -0.65 -2.68
N ALA A 69 1.42 0.43 -2.17
CA ALA A 69 1.22 0.87 -0.80
C ALA A 69 -0.15 1.54 -0.57
N ASP A 70 -0.62 2.42 -1.47
CA ASP A 70 -1.96 3.01 -1.39
C ASP A 70 -3.04 2.22 -2.12
N GLY A 71 -2.67 1.36 -3.08
CA GLY A 71 -3.61 0.63 -3.90
C GLY A 71 -4.22 1.44 -5.05
N GLU A 72 -3.66 2.61 -5.37
CA GLU A 72 -4.17 3.49 -6.43
C GLU A 72 -3.35 3.35 -7.73
N PRO A 73 -4.02 3.18 -8.89
CA PRO A 73 -3.35 3.14 -10.17
C PRO A 73 -2.77 4.51 -10.53
N ARG A 74 -1.71 4.51 -11.34
CA ARG A 74 -1.01 5.73 -11.76
C ARG A 74 -0.72 5.70 -13.24
N LEU A 75 -0.88 6.85 -13.89
CA LEU A 75 -0.34 7.10 -15.22
C LEU A 75 0.86 8.02 -15.09
N LEU A 76 2.04 7.48 -15.33
CA LEU A 76 3.31 8.23 -15.31
C LEU A 76 3.59 8.79 -16.69
N SER A 77 4.09 10.01 -16.76
CA SER A 77 4.67 10.60 -17.97
C SER A 77 6.12 10.95 -17.69
N LEU A 78 7.03 10.20 -18.31
CA LEU A 78 8.46 10.44 -18.22
C LEU A 78 8.88 11.24 -19.45
N SER A 79 9.32 12.48 -19.26
CA SER A 79 9.79 13.37 -20.34
C SER A 79 11.00 14.20 -19.88
N PRO A 80 11.79 14.76 -20.79
CA PRO A 80 12.89 15.66 -20.44
C PRO A 80 12.40 16.94 -19.74
N GLU A 81 11.26 17.46 -20.22
CA GLU A 81 10.55 18.60 -19.64
C GLU A 81 9.20 18.08 -19.12
N PRO A 82 9.11 17.69 -17.83
CA PRO A 82 7.86 17.23 -17.23
C PRO A 82 6.85 18.38 -17.17
N ASP A 83 5.67 18.13 -17.74
CA ASP A 83 4.58 19.09 -17.84
C ASP A 83 3.64 18.96 -16.63
N GLU A 84 4.11 19.42 -15.46
CA GLU A 84 3.37 19.30 -14.20
C GLU A 84 2.02 20.04 -14.25
N GLY A 85 0.93 19.33 -13.95
CA GLY A 85 -0.39 19.93 -13.77
C GLY A 85 -1.19 20.23 -15.05
N ARG A 86 -0.61 20.08 -16.25
CA ARG A 86 -1.36 20.28 -17.51
C ARG A 86 -2.35 19.15 -17.80
N ARG A 87 -2.03 17.93 -17.35
CA ARG A 87 -2.89 16.75 -17.48
C ARG A 87 -3.32 16.23 -16.11
N PRO A 88 -4.59 16.45 -15.72
CA PRO A 88 -5.13 15.87 -14.48
C PRO A 88 -4.97 14.35 -14.47
N GLY A 89 -4.53 13.79 -13.32
CA GLY A 89 -4.35 12.35 -13.14
C GLY A 89 -3.07 11.76 -13.75
N VAL A 90 -2.18 12.59 -14.30
CA VAL A 90 -0.87 12.16 -14.80
C VAL A 90 0.24 12.63 -13.87
N VAL A 91 1.09 11.70 -13.45
CA VAL A 91 2.29 12.01 -12.67
C VAL A 91 3.42 12.31 -13.67
N ALA A 92 3.67 13.59 -13.90
CA ALA A 92 4.78 14.04 -14.76
C ALA A 92 6.10 13.94 -13.97
N LEU A 93 7.09 13.24 -14.53
CA LEU A 93 8.38 13.00 -13.88
C LEU A 93 9.51 13.22 -14.88
N PRO A 94 10.65 13.78 -14.43
CA PRO A 94 11.78 14.01 -15.31
C PRO A 94 12.41 12.68 -15.74
N MET A 95 12.79 12.60 -17.01
CA MET A 95 13.61 11.50 -17.53
C MET A 95 15.08 11.88 -17.48
N THR A 96 15.93 11.03 -16.90
CA THR A 96 17.39 11.26 -16.81
C THR A 96 18.14 10.78 -18.06
N CYS A 97 17.45 10.59 -19.20
CA CYS A 97 18.03 10.06 -20.42
C CYS A 97 18.16 11.18 -21.45
N ASP A 98 19.37 11.36 -22.01
CA ASP A 98 19.70 12.41 -22.99
C ASP A 98 19.04 12.21 -24.36
N SER A 99 18.24 11.15 -24.56
CA SER A 99 17.63 10.86 -25.86
C SER A 99 16.53 11.85 -26.24
N GLY A 100 15.87 12.49 -25.27
CA GLY A 100 14.84 13.50 -25.54
C GLY A 100 13.45 12.96 -25.86
N GLY A 101 13.23 11.64 -25.75
CA GLY A 101 11.92 11.02 -25.97
C GLY A 101 11.03 11.02 -24.73
N THR A 102 9.73 10.82 -24.94
CA THR A 102 8.71 10.75 -23.87
C THR A 102 8.12 9.34 -23.82
N VAL A 103 7.88 8.81 -22.62
CA VAL A 103 7.11 7.56 -22.43
C VAL A 103 6.03 7.76 -21.39
N GLU A 104 4.85 7.21 -21.67
CA GLU A 104 3.79 7.10 -20.66
C GLU A 104 3.64 5.66 -20.22
N ILE A 105 3.59 5.47 -18.90
CA ILE A 105 3.62 4.16 -18.25
C ILE A 105 2.45 4.09 -17.30
N TYR A 106 1.58 3.10 -17.51
CA TYR A 106 0.48 2.80 -16.60
C TYR A 106 0.96 1.79 -15.55
N VAL A 107 0.73 2.11 -14.29
CA VAL A 107 1.04 1.30 -13.12
C VAL A 107 -0.27 0.89 -12.46
N GLU A 108 -0.53 -0.40 -12.43
CA GLU A 108 -1.73 -0.99 -11.86
C GLU A 108 -1.37 -1.87 -10.66
N PRO A 109 -1.72 -1.47 -9.42
CA PRO A 109 -1.49 -2.31 -8.26
C PRO A 109 -2.50 -3.46 -8.21
N VAL A 110 -2.00 -4.66 -7.96
CA VAL A 110 -2.77 -5.87 -7.73
C VAL A 110 -2.66 -6.22 -6.26
N LEU A 111 -3.79 -6.07 -5.55
CA LEU A 111 -3.88 -6.31 -4.12
C LEU A 111 -4.68 -7.60 -3.82
N PRO A 112 -4.40 -8.27 -2.70
CA PRO A 112 -5.22 -9.37 -2.21
C PRO A 112 -6.68 -8.98 -2.08
N VAL A 113 -7.55 -9.98 -2.21
CA VAL A 113 -8.98 -9.80 -1.96
C VAL A 113 -9.18 -9.31 -0.52
N ALA A 114 -9.99 -8.27 -0.35
CA ALA A 114 -10.26 -7.72 0.98
C ALA A 114 -10.90 -8.79 1.87
N ARG A 115 -10.39 -8.93 3.09
CA ARG A 115 -10.90 -9.91 4.07
C ARG A 115 -11.82 -9.23 5.07
N LEU A 116 -12.91 -9.91 5.40
CA LEU A 116 -13.88 -9.50 6.40
C LEU A 116 -13.97 -10.61 7.47
N LEU A 117 -13.39 -10.34 8.64
CA LEU A 117 -13.37 -11.25 9.78
C LEU A 117 -14.45 -10.84 10.78
N LEU A 118 -15.38 -11.74 11.06
CA LEU A 118 -16.57 -11.46 11.85
C LEU A 118 -16.57 -12.31 13.12
N PHE A 119 -16.44 -11.68 14.29
CA PHE A 119 -16.58 -12.35 15.57
C PHE A 119 -18.01 -12.26 16.07
N GLY A 120 -18.60 -13.40 16.40
CA GLY A 120 -19.99 -13.52 16.84
C GLY A 120 -20.93 -14.12 15.80
N SER A 121 -22.10 -14.54 16.24
CA SER A 121 -23.10 -15.26 15.43
C SER A 121 -24.46 -14.53 15.32
N SER A 122 -24.51 -13.25 15.72
CA SER A 122 -25.72 -12.44 15.77
C SER A 122 -26.41 -12.24 14.39
N PRO A 123 -27.71 -11.91 14.34
CA PRO A 123 -28.41 -11.67 13.08
C PRO A 123 -27.74 -10.60 12.18
N ALA A 124 -27.21 -9.53 12.78
CA ALA A 124 -26.48 -8.49 12.04
C ALA A 124 -25.21 -9.05 11.38
N VAL A 125 -24.48 -9.95 12.06
CA VAL A 125 -23.29 -10.63 11.50
C VAL A 125 -23.67 -11.53 10.32
N ARG A 126 -24.80 -12.24 10.40
CA ARG A 126 -25.31 -13.07 9.28
C ARG A 126 -25.64 -12.23 8.04
N VAL A 127 -26.30 -11.09 8.23
CA VAL A 127 -26.56 -10.18 7.10
C VAL A 127 -25.25 -9.58 6.57
N LEU A 128 -24.35 -9.17 7.45
CA LEU A 128 -23.07 -8.59 7.04
C LEU A 128 -22.20 -9.59 6.27
N SER A 129 -22.23 -10.88 6.62
CA SER A 129 -21.57 -11.96 5.87
C SER A 129 -22.05 -12.01 4.42
N ARG A 130 -23.38 -11.96 4.22
CA ARG A 130 -24.01 -11.93 2.90
C ARG A 130 -23.59 -10.71 2.08
N ILE A 131 -23.69 -9.52 2.69
CA ILE A 131 -23.30 -8.26 2.03
C ILE A 131 -21.80 -8.28 1.68
N GLY A 132 -20.95 -8.68 2.63
CA GLY A 132 -19.50 -8.76 2.44
C GLY A 132 -19.14 -9.66 1.26
N ARG A 133 -19.72 -10.87 1.19
CA ARG A 133 -19.51 -11.79 0.07
C ARG A 133 -19.97 -11.20 -1.26
N ALA A 134 -21.15 -10.58 -1.30
CA ALA A 134 -21.69 -9.93 -2.49
C ALA A 134 -20.80 -8.77 -2.97
N MET A 135 -20.12 -8.08 -2.06
CA MET A 135 -19.15 -7.01 -2.36
C MET A 135 -17.74 -7.52 -2.66
N GLY A 136 -17.56 -8.84 -2.80
CA GLY A 136 -16.30 -9.46 -3.18
C GLY A 136 -15.29 -9.62 -2.03
N TYR A 137 -15.70 -9.45 -0.77
CA TYR A 137 -14.85 -9.78 0.36
C TYR A 137 -14.75 -11.30 0.54
N ARG A 138 -13.59 -11.76 0.99
CA ARG A 138 -13.45 -13.09 1.60
C ARG A 138 -13.91 -13.00 3.04
N VAL A 139 -14.99 -13.70 3.37
CA VAL A 139 -15.65 -13.61 4.67
C VAL A 139 -15.26 -14.81 5.52
N GLU A 140 -14.83 -14.54 6.75
CA GLU A 140 -14.54 -15.55 7.76
C GLU A 140 -15.32 -15.23 9.03
N VAL A 141 -15.99 -16.22 9.60
CA VAL A 141 -16.79 -16.07 10.82
C VAL A 141 -16.13 -16.85 11.95
N VAL A 142 -16.00 -16.23 13.11
CA VAL A 142 -15.39 -16.82 14.32
C VAL A 142 -16.41 -16.77 15.45
N ASP A 143 -17.00 -17.91 15.77
CA ASP A 143 -17.88 -18.05 16.92
C ASP A 143 -18.08 -19.55 17.28
N PRO A 144 -18.11 -19.93 18.57
CA PRO A 144 -18.38 -21.30 18.99
C PRO A 144 -19.72 -21.84 18.48
N ASP A 145 -20.71 -20.97 18.33
CA ASP A 145 -22.07 -21.33 17.93
C ASP A 145 -22.32 -21.15 16.42
N ALA A 146 -21.35 -20.62 15.67
CA ALA A 146 -21.47 -20.49 14.22
C ALA A 146 -21.25 -21.83 13.49
N ASP A 147 -22.06 -22.07 12.47
CA ASP A 147 -21.93 -23.23 11.57
C ASP A 147 -22.15 -22.80 10.11
N ARG A 148 -21.95 -23.73 9.18
CA ARG A 148 -22.13 -23.48 7.74
C ARG A 148 -23.58 -23.30 7.33
N GLU A 149 -24.54 -23.78 8.11
CA GLU A 149 -25.96 -23.63 7.80
C GLU A 149 -26.41 -22.20 8.06
N ASN A 150 -25.91 -21.60 9.15
CA ASN A 150 -26.17 -20.22 9.54
C ASN A 150 -25.30 -19.21 8.77
N PHE A 151 -24.17 -19.64 8.19
CA PHE A 151 -23.23 -18.80 7.42
C PHE A 151 -22.78 -19.47 6.11
N PRO A 152 -23.68 -19.75 5.16
CA PRO A 152 -23.34 -20.45 3.93
C PRO A 152 -22.45 -19.63 2.98
N GLU A 153 -22.41 -18.30 3.13
CA GLU A 153 -21.59 -17.41 2.30
C GLU A 153 -20.17 -17.22 2.83
N ALA A 154 -19.90 -17.63 4.08
CA ALA A 154 -18.59 -17.54 4.68
C ALA A 154 -17.66 -18.58 4.04
N GLU A 155 -16.47 -18.14 3.65
CA GLU A 155 -15.43 -19.04 3.13
C GLU A 155 -14.97 -20.02 4.22
N ARG A 156 -14.89 -19.52 5.46
CA ARG A 156 -14.55 -20.31 6.64
C ARG A 156 -15.43 -19.92 7.82
N VAL A 157 -15.89 -20.94 8.55
CA VAL A 157 -16.54 -20.80 9.85
C VAL A 157 -15.66 -21.49 10.88
N LEU A 158 -15.15 -20.71 11.82
CA LEU A 158 -14.17 -21.13 12.83
C LEU A 158 -14.79 -21.03 14.21
N LYS A 159 -14.42 -21.96 15.10
CA LYS A 159 -14.86 -21.94 16.50
C LYS A 159 -14.02 -20.99 17.36
N ALA A 160 -12.76 -20.82 16.97
CA ALA A 160 -11.79 -19.90 17.55
C ALA A 160 -10.73 -19.55 16.50
N ILE A 161 -10.02 -18.44 16.71
CA ILE A 161 -8.87 -18.05 15.88
C ILE A 161 -7.71 -17.63 16.78
N ALA A 162 -6.50 -18.01 16.40
CA ALA A 162 -5.29 -17.52 17.03
C ALA A 162 -5.00 -16.07 16.59
N ALA A 163 -4.51 -15.22 17.50
CA ALA A 163 -4.25 -13.80 17.26
C ALA A 163 -3.33 -13.52 16.06
N ASP A 164 -2.40 -14.42 15.77
CA ASP A 164 -1.46 -14.36 14.65
C ASP A 164 -2.06 -14.72 13.30
N ALA A 165 -3.26 -15.31 13.28
CA ALA A 165 -3.96 -15.64 12.05
C ALA A 165 -4.79 -14.46 11.49
N VAL A 166 -4.81 -13.29 12.15
CA VAL A 166 -5.46 -12.08 11.60
C VAL A 166 -4.61 -11.52 10.45
N PRO A 167 -5.14 -11.50 9.22
CA PRO A 167 -4.40 -11.06 8.05
C PRO A 167 -4.17 -9.54 8.05
N ARG A 168 -3.03 -9.11 7.49
CA ARG A 168 -2.75 -7.68 7.28
C ARG A 168 -3.83 -7.05 6.40
N GLY A 169 -4.37 -5.91 6.85
CA GLY A 169 -5.41 -5.18 6.12
C GLY A 169 -6.79 -5.83 6.16
N ALA A 170 -7.03 -6.81 7.04
CA ALA A 170 -8.36 -7.33 7.30
C ALA A 170 -9.27 -6.25 7.90
N HIS A 171 -10.56 -6.36 7.58
CA HIS A 171 -11.63 -5.58 8.19
C HIS A 171 -12.30 -6.48 9.22
N VAL A 172 -12.35 -6.05 10.47
CA VAL A 172 -12.80 -6.88 11.57
C VAL A 172 -14.02 -6.27 12.24
N LEU A 173 -15.02 -7.10 12.51
CA LEU A 173 -16.17 -6.75 13.34
C LEU A 173 -16.19 -7.66 14.57
N VAL A 174 -16.38 -7.07 15.74
CA VAL A 174 -16.64 -7.77 16.99
C VAL A 174 -18.09 -7.53 17.42
N ALA A 175 -18.88 -8.61 17.45
CA ALA A 175 -20.30 -8.59 17.77
C ALA A 175 -20.70 -9.87 18.50
N THR A 176 -20.00 -10.18 19.60
CA THR A 176 -20.19 -11.44 20.36
C THR A 176 -21.32 -11.35 21.39
N MET A 177 -22.17 -10.31 21.28
CA MET A 177 -23.19 -9.96 22.27
C MET A 177 -22.64 -9.68 23.68
N GLY A 178 -21.32 -9.61 23.85
CA GLY A 178 -20.69 -9.34 25.13
C GLY A 178 -19.90 -10.42 25.79
N GLU A 179 -20.05 -11.65 25.32
CA GLU A 179 -19.49 -12.79 26.02
C GLU A 179 -17.98 -12.86 25.86
N ARG A 180 -17.46 -12.40 24.71
CA ARG A 180 -16.07 -12.57 24.29
C ARG A 180 -15.48 -11.31 23.67
N ASP A 181 -16.13 -10.15 23.79
CA ASP A 181 -15.68 -8.90 23.15
C ASP A 181 -14.28 -8.48 23.65
N LEU A 182 -14.01 -8.64 24.95
CA LEU A 182 -12.72 -8.27 25.55
C LEU A 182 -11.57 -9.11 24.98
N GLU A 183 -11.71 -10.43 25.00
CA GLU A 183 -10.70 -11.38 24.49
C GLU A 183 -10.50 -11.22 22.98
N ALA A 184 -11.59 -11.05 22.23
CA ALA A 184 -11.53 -10.85 20.79
C ALA A 184 -10.77 -9.57 20.43
N ILE A 185 -11.08 -8.44 21.09
CA ILE A 185 -10.40 -7.16 20.82
C ILE A 185 -8.93 -7.23 21.23
N GLU A 186 -8.63 -7.77 22.43
CA GLU A 186 -7.26 -7.90 22.92
C GLU A 186 -6.36 -8.69 21.94
N ALA A 187 -6.89 -9.77 21.37
CA ALA A 187 -6.16 -10.61 20.42
C ALA A 187 -5.81 -9.91 19.10
N ILE A 188 -6.63 -8.96 18.65
CA ILE A 188 -6.57 -8.43 17.28
C ILE A 188 -6.15 -6.96 17.19
N VAL A 189 -6.37 -6.17 18.23
CA VAL A 189 -6.21 -4.70 18.18
C VAL A 189 -4.77 -4.28 17.88
N THR A 190 -3.79 -5.00 18.42
CA THR A 190 -2.36 -4.76 18.20
C THR A 190 -1.88 -5.17 16.80
N ARG A 191 -2.70 -5.92 16.04
CA ARG A 191 -2.42 -6.26 14.64
C ARG A 191 -2.74 -5.13 13.66
N ALA A 192 -3.30 -4.02 14.15
CA ALA A 192 -3.66 -2.85 13.37
C ALA A 192 -4.47 -3.23 12.11
N PRO A 193 -5.65 -3.86 12.26
CA PRO A 193 -6.52 -4.16 11.12
C PRO A 193 -6.91 -2.88 10.39
N ALA A 194 -7.24 -2.99 9.09
CA ALA A 194 -7.67 -1.84 8.29
C ALA A 194 -8.97 -1.20 8.84
N TYR A 195 -9.76 -2.02 9.53
CA TYR A 195 -10.94 -1.59 10.25
C TYR A 195 -11.15 -2.52 11.46
N LEU A 196 -11.48 -1.96 12.62
CA LEU A 196 -11.98 -2.70 13.77
C LEU A 196 -13.23 -2.02 14.28
N GLY A 197 -14.38 -2.66 14.06
CA GLY A 197 -15.67 -2.22 14.58
C GLY A 197 -16.15 -3.09 15.73
N VAL A 198 -16.85 -2.49 16.69
CA VAL A 198 -17.52 -3.21 17.78
C VAL A 198 -18.99 -2.83 17.82
N ILE A 199 -19.88 -3.83 17.76
CA ILE A 199 -21.31 -3.62 18.03
C ILE A 199 -21.53 -3.56 19.54
N ALA A 200 -21.37 -2.38 20.10
CA ALA A 200 -21.62 -2.09 21.52
C ALA A 200 -22.22 -0.69 21.68
N SER A 201 -23.02 -0.49 22.73
CA SER A 201 -23.48 0.85 23.09
C SER A 201 -22.29 1.72 23.56
N PRO A 202 -22.37 3.07 23.46
CA PRO A 202 -21.29 3.94 23.92
C PRO A 202 -20.89 3.68 25.38
N LYS A 203 -21.87 3.45 26.25
CA LYS A 203 -21.65 3.11 27.66
C LYS A 203 -20.86 1.80 27.80
N ARG A 204 -21.32 0.73 27.13
CA ARG A 204 -20.67 -0.59 27.20
C ARG A 204 -19.25 -0.54 26.65
N PHE A 205 -19.04 0.18 25.56
CA PHE A 205 -17.70 0.30 24.98
C PHE A 205 -16.75 1.10 25.89
N ALA A 206 -17.23 2.11 26.61
CA ALA A 206 -16.41 2.82 27.59
C ALA A 206 -15.92 1.88 28.71
N GLU A 207 -16.79 1.02 29.24
CA GLU A 207 -16.42 -0.01 30.23
C GLU A 207 -15.38 -0.99 29.66
N LEU A 208 -15.58 -1.43 28.42
CA LEU A 208 -14.66 -2.32 27.72
C LEU A 208 -13.30 -1.67 27.48
N ARG A 209 -13.29 -0.37 27.13
CA ARG A 209 -12.07 0.42 26.90
C ARG A 209 -11.23 0.53 28.17
N GLU A 210 -11.85 0.80 29.31
CA GLU A 210 -11.13 0.86 30.59
C GLU A 210 -10.53 -0.51 30.97
N ALA A 211 -11.27 -1.60 30.73
CA ALA A 211 -10.76 -2.95 30.95
C ALA A 211 -9.56 -3.28 30.04
N LEU A 212 -9.61 -2.89 28.75
CA LEU A 212 -8.51 -3.09 27.80
C LEU A 212 -7.28 -2.25 28.17
N LEU A 213 -7.47 -1.01 28.63
CA LEU A 213 -6.38 -0.15 29.13
C LEU A 213 -5.69 -0.77 30.34
N ALA A 214 -6.46 -1.29 31.30
CA ALA A 214 -5.91 -1.96 32.48
C ALA A 214 -5.07 -3.21 32.13
N ARG A 215 -5.33 -3.82 30.97
CA ARG A 215 -4.57 -4.96 30.42
C ARG A 215 -3.38 -4.56 29.54
N GLY A 216 -3.11 -3.26 29.41
CA GLY A 216 -1.95 -2.73 28.69
C GLY A 216 -2.16 -2.54 27.20
N VAL A 217 -3.41 -2.56 26.70
CA VAL A 217 -3.69 -2.21 25.31
C VAL A 217 -3.39 -0.72 25.08
N PRO A 218 -2.60 -0.35 24.05
CA PRO A 218 -2.27 1.05 23.77
C PRO A 218 -3.50 1.92 23.50
N ARG A 219 -3.49 3.16 24.01
CA ARG A 219 -4.60 4.13 23.89
C ARG A 219 -4.93 4.46 22.43
N ASP A 220 -3.91 4.69 21.62
CA ASP A 220 -4.01 4.99 20.19
C ASP A 220 -4.69 3.85 19.41
N ALA A 221 -4.39 2.61 19.76
CA ALA A 221 -5.02 1.44 19.15
C ALA A 221 -6.51 1.33 19.52
N LEU A 222 -6.88 1.70 20.75
CA LEU A 222 -8.29 1.76 21.18
C LEU A 222 -9.05 2.92 20.54
N ASP A 223 -8.40 4.06 20.36
CA ASP A 223 -9.01 5.24 19.74
C ASP A 223 -9.31 5.03 18.25
N ALA A 224 -8.65 4.06 17.60
CA ALA A 224 -8.92 3.67 16.21
C ALA A 224 -10.20 2.80 16.04
N ILE A 225 -10.72 2.24 17.13
CA ILE A 225 -11.89 1.34 17.12
C ILE A 225 -13.17 2.12 16.79
N ALA A 226 -13.96 1.60 15.86
CA ALA A 226 -15.30 2.11 15.57
C ALA A 226 -16.32 1.49 16.53
N ALA A 227 -16.74 2.24 17.55
CA ALA A 227 -17.73 1.79 18.52
C ALA A 227 -18.67 2.94 18.92
N PRO A 228 -19.97 2.90 18.57
CA PRO A 228 -20.64 1.82 17.82
C PRO A 228 -20.09 1.66 16.39
N ALA A 229 -20.03 0.41 15.92
CA ALA A 229 -19.69 0.11 14.54
C ALA A 229 -20.79 0.61 13.58
N GLY A 230 -20.38 1.13 12.43
CA GLY A 230 -21.26 1.63 11.38
C GLY A 230 -21.41 3.15 11.33
N LEU A 231 -21.89 3.64 10.19
CA LEU A 231 -22.29 5.04 10.03
C LEU A 231 -23.60 5.31 10.77
N ASP A 232 -23.75 6.51 11.32
CA ASP A 232 -25.00 6.92 11.95
C ASP A 232 -26.05 7.25 10.88
N ILE A 233 -26.77 6.21 10.46
CA ILE A 233 -27.91 6.30 9.53
C ILE A 233 -29.26 6.07 10.24
N GLY A 234 -29.27 6.06 11.57
CA GLY A 234 -30.46 5.72 12.36
C GLY A 234 -30.88 4.25 12.25
N ALA A 235 -29.94 3.34 12.00
CA ALA A 235 -30.18 1.90 11.82
C ALA A 235 -30.85 1.23 13.03
N ARG A 236 -31.83 0.35 12.79
CA ARG A 236 -32.59 -0.38 13.81
C ARG A 236 -32.68 -1.88 13.54
N THR A 237 -32.79 -2.27 12.28
CA THR A 237 -32.87 -3.68 11.88
C THR A 237 -31.48 -4.29 11.68
N PRO A 238 -31.32 -5.63 11.77
CA PRO A 238 -30.06 -6.29 11.43
C PRO A 238 -29.53 -5.92 10.04
N GLU A 239 -30.42 -5.72 9.06
CA GLU A 239 -30.11 -5.33 7.70
C GLU A 239 -29.56 -3.91 7.62
N GLU A 240 -30.21 -2.95 8.29
CA GLU A 240 -29.76 -1.56 8.37
C GLU A 240 -28.42 -1.45 9.11
N ILE A 241 -28.26 -2.21 10.21
CA ILE A 241 -27.01 -2.23 10.98
C ILE A 241 -25.88 -2.78 10.11
N ALA A 242 -26.07 -3.91 9.44
CA ALA A 242 -25.08 -4.49 8.55
C ALA A 242 -24.73 -3.54 7.39
N LEU A 243 -25.72 -2.88 6.79
CA LEU A 243 -25.50 -1.86 5.76
C LEU A 243 -24.66 -0.69 6.29
N SER A 244 -24.97 -0.18 7.48
CA SER A 244 -24.23 0.93 8.09
C SER A 244 -22.76 0.59 8.35
N ILE A 245 -22.48 -0.64 8.79
CA ILE A 245 -21.14 -1.16 9.05
C ILE A 245 -20.37 -1.29 7.75
N MET A 246 -20.99 -1.91 6.74
CA MET A 246 -20.35 -2.06 5.44
C MET A 246 -20.08 -0.70 4.77
N ALA A 247 -21.01 0.26 4.90
CA ALA A 247 -20.81 1.62 4.42
C ALA A 247 -19.61 2.29 5.10
N GLN A 248 -19.45 2.14 6.42
CA GLN A 248 -18.30 2.66 7.15
C GLN A 248 -16.98 2.00 6.73
N ILE A 249 -16.99 0.67 6.49
CA ILE A 249 -15.83 -0.07 5.97
C ILE A 249 -15.40 0.50 4.62
N VAL A 250 -16.36 0.68 3.69
CA VAL A 250 -16.08 1.25 2.36
C VAL A 250 -15.58 2.68 2.47
N GLU A 251 -16.20 3.51 3.32
CA GLU A 251 -15.79 4.90 3.53
C GLU A 251 -14.33 4.97 3.98
N ARG A 252 -13.95 4.23 5.04
CA ARG A 252 -12.58 4.22 5.56
C ARG A 252 -11.59 3.71 4.54
N ARG A 253 -11.93 2.63 3.82
CA ARG A 253 -11.09 2.09 2.74
C ARG A 253 -10.82 3.12 1.66
N ARG A 254 -11.83 3.89 1.24
CA ARG A 254 -11.68 4.93 0.20
C ARG A 254 -10.95 6.16 0.72
N ARG A 255 -11.18 6.60 1.96
CA ARG A 255 -10.44 7.72 2.55
C ARG A 255 -8.94 7.41 2.71
N SER A 256 -8.60 6.20 3.13
CA SER A 256 -7.19 5.77 3.24
C SER A 256 -6.48 5.76 1.89
N ALA A 257 -7.19 5.38 0.82
CA ALA A 257 -6.63 5.41 -0.53
C ALA A 257 -6.39 6.85 -1.05
N VAL A 258 -7.32 7.77 -0.76
CA VAL A 258 -7.17 9.20 -1.11
C VAL A 258 -6.04 9.89 -0.33
N GLN A 259 -5.82 9.50 0.92
CA GLN A 259 -4.77 10.11 1.74
C GLN A 259 -3.38 9.53 1.44
N GLY A 260 -3.32 8.31 0.91
CA GLY A 260 -2.10 7.54 0.68
C GLY A 260 -1.31 7.28 1.97
N PRO A 261 -0.48 6.22 2.05
CA PRO A 261 0.51 6.17 3.11
C PRO A 261 1.49 7.33 2.90
N LYS A 262 1.76 8.10 3.96
CA LYS A 262 2.99 8.90 4.04
C LYS A 262 4.16 7.91 4.07
N ILE A 263 4.59 7.45 2.91
CA ILE A 263 5.80 6.64 2.81
C ILE A 263 6.94 7.57 3.22
N ALA A 264 7.73 7.14 4.20
CA ALA A 264 9.01 7.77 4.48
C ALA A 264 9.78 7.88 3.14
N GLU A 265 10.22 9.08 2.78
CA GLU A 265 10.95 9.33 1.53
C GLU A 265 11.90 8.17 1.25
N VAL A 266 11.68 7.47 0.13
CA VAL A 266 12.63 6.45 -0.31
C VAL A 266 13.95 7.19 -0.46
N PRO A 267 15.03 6.73 0.20
CA PRO A 267 16.27 7.47 0.23
C PRO A 267 16.68 7.81 -1.19
N HIS A 268 16.73 9.11 -1.52
CA HIS A 268 17.18 9.56 -2.83
C HIS A 268 18.55 8.92 -3.11
N GLU A 269 18.72 8.29 -4.26
CA GLU A 269 20.02 7.78 -4.69
C GLU A 269 20.66 8.78 -5.65
N ALA A 270 21.94 9.05 -5.44
CA ALA A 270 22.77 9.87 -6.30
C ALA A 270 23.89 9.01 -6.90
N ILE A 271 24.25 9.27 -8.14
CA ILE A 271 25.33 8.55 -8.80
C ILE A 271 26.67 9.22 -8.45
N ASP A 272 27.61 8.42 -7.95
CA ASP A 272 28.99 8.87 -7.75
C ASP A 272 29.62 9.25 -9.10
N PRO A 273 30.00 10.52 -9.33
CA PRO A 273 30.47 11.00 -10.63
C PRO A 273 31.85 10.46 -11.02
N VAL A 274 32.58 9.83 -10.10
CA VAL A 274 33.91 9.28 -10.36
C VAL A 274 33.83 7.82 -10.80
N CYS A 275 32.95 7.03 -10.20
CA CYS A 275 32.90 5.58 -10.43
C CYS A 275 31.55 5.06 -10.94
N GLY A 276 30.50 5.87 -10.94
CA GLY A 276 29.16 5.49 -11.40
C GLY A 276 28.34 4.65 -10.41
N MET A 277 28.84 4.43 -9.18
CA MET A 277 28.09 3.69 -8.16
C MET A 277 26.91 4.51 -7.63
N SER A 278 25.77 3.84 -7.39
CA SER A 278 24.62 4.46 -6.72
C SER A 278 24.90 4.65 -5.23
N VAL A 279 24.59 5.84 -4.71
CA VAL A 279 24.85 6.25 -3.33
C VAL A 279 23.56 6.79 -2.73
N THR A 280 23.12 6.19 -1.63
CA THR A 280 22.01 6.73 -0.86
C THR A 280 22.37 8.09 -0.25
N VAL A 281 21.64 9.14 -0.64
CA VAL A 281 21.82 10.54 -0.21
C VAL A 281 21.57 10.70 1.29
N ALA A 282 20.52 10.06 1.80
CA ALA A 282 20.20 10.08 3.22
C ALA A 282 21.32 9.40 4.02
N GLY A 283 22.10 10.19 4.77
CA GLY A 283 23.20 9.70 5.60
C GLY A 283 24.53 9.47 4.88
N ALA A 284 24.70 9.94 3.64
CA ALA A 284 25.95 9.85 2.90
C ALA A 284 27.12 10.50 3.69
N ARG A 285 28.13 9.69 4.06
CA ARG A 285 29.30 10.16 4.82
C ARG A 285 30.29 10.97 3.99
N HIS A 286 30.23 10.82 2.67
CA HIS A 286 31.19 11.42 1.75
C HIS A 286 30.43 12.28 0.74
N THR A 287 30.44 13.59 0.98
CA THR A 287 29.79 14.61 0.14
C THR A 287 30.74 15.76 -0.13
N ALA A 288 30.52 16.47 -1.24
CA ALA A 288 31.24 17.69 -1.58
C ALA A 288 30.31 18.70 -2.25
N GLU A 289 30.57 19.98 -2.06
CA GLU A 289 29.81 21.06 -2.66
C GLU A 289 30.74 21.87 -3.56
N VAL A 290 30.43 21.93 -4.85
CA VAL A 290 31.25 22.61 -5.88
C VAL A 290 30.33 23.38 -6.80
N SER A 291 30.62 24.67 -7.01
CA SER A 291 29.84 25.56 -7.90
C SER A 291 28.34 25.58 -7.61
N GLY A 292 27.96 25.48 -6.32
CA GLY A 292 26.56 25.49 -5.88
C GLY A 292 25.80 24.16 -6.04
N ALA A 293 26.47 23.09 -6.49
CA ALA A 293 25.89 21.75 -6.57
C ALA A 293 26.53 20.81 -5.53
N ARG A 294 25.69 19.98 -4.90
CA ARG A 294 26.12 18.95 -3.94
C ARG A 294 26.27 17.59 -4.63
N TYR A 295 27.41 16.95 -4.42
CA TYR A 295 27.79 15.65 -4.97
C TYR A 295 27.96 14.62 -3.85
N TYR A 296 27.66 13.36 -4.17
CA TYR A 296 27.68 12.21 -3.24
C TYR A 296 28.63 11.14 -3.75
N PHE A 297 29.37 10.50 -2.85
CA PHE A 297 30.44 9.56 -3.20
C PHE A 297 30.32 8.24 -2.44
N CYS A 298 30.64 7.13 -3.10
CA CYS A 298 30.59 5.80 -2.50
C CYS A 298 31.68 5.60 -1.43
N CYS A 299 32.78 6.34 -1.52
CA CYS A 299 33.88 6.29 -0.57
C CYS A 299 34.67 7.61 -0.52
N ALA A 300 35.50 7.76 0.52
CA ALA A 300 36.42 8.89 0.66
C ALA A 300 37.37 9.04 -0.55
N GLY A 301 37.76 7.93 -1.19
CA GLY A 301 38.64 7.94 -2.36
C GLY A 301 38.03 8.63 -3.58
N CYS A 302 36.76 8.35 -3.88
CA CYS A 302 36.05 9.03 -4.97
C CYS A 302 35.88 10.53 -4.69
N ARG A 303 35.54 10.89 -3.44
CA ARG A 303 35.47 12.31 -3.02
C ARG A 303 36.80 13.03 -3.22
N THR A 304 37.91 12.44 -2.80
CA THR A 304 39.25 13.06 -2.95
C THR A 304 39.63 13.24 -4.42
N LYS A 305 39.37 12.23 -5.27
CA LYS A 305 39.60 12.33 -6.72
C LYS A 305 38.75 13.42 -7.37
N PHE A 306 37.48 13.52 -6.98
CA PHE A 306 36.59 14.56 -7.46
C PHE A 306 37.07 15.97 -7.07
N LEU A 307 37.50 16.16 -5.81
CA LEU A 307 37.99 17.47 -5.33
C LEU A 307 39.33 17.88 -5.96
N ALA A 308 40.15 16.92 -6.40
CA ALA A 308 41.40 17.20 -7.09
C ALA A 308 41.18 17.73 -8.52
N GLU A 309 40.19 17.19 -9.24
CA GLU A 309 39.86 17.60 -10.61
C GLU A 309 38.35 17.79 -10.82
N PRO A 310 37.68 18.77 -10.16
CA PRO A 310 36.22 18.86 -10.19
C PRO A 310 35.65 19.09 -11.59
N ALA A 311 36.33 19.91 -12.40
CA ALA A 311 35.91 20.20 -13.78
C ALA A 311 35.88 18.94 -14.67
N ARG A 312 36.67 17.92 -14.35
CA ARG A 312 36.73 16.65 -15.10
C ARG A 312 35.52 15.76 -14.85
N TYR A 313 34.97 15.79 -13.65
CA TYR A 313 33.92 14.86 -13.19
C TYR A 313 32.54 15.53 -13.04
N ALA A 314 32.50 16.86 -12.87
CA ALA A 314 31.26 17.61 -12.66
C ALA A 314 30.31 17.63 -13.87
N SER A 315 30.80 17.29 -15.06
CA SER A 315 30.02 17.20 -16.31
C SER A 315 29.24 15.89 -16.48
N GLY A 316 29.45 14.88 -15.61
CA GLY A 316 28.81 13.56 -15.72
C GLY A 316 27.95 13.10 -14.53
N GLY A 317 27.78 13.94 -13.49
CA GLY A 317 27.03 13.60 -12.27
C GLY A 317 25.68 14.30 -12.19
N ALA A 318 24.61 13.54 -11.96
CA ALA A 318 23.25 14.07 -11.80
C ALA A 318 23.19 15.14 -10.68
N ARG A 319 22.75 16.35 -11.04
CA ARG A 319 22.49 17.46 -10.12
C ARG A 319 21.22 17.18 -9.33
N ALA A 320 21.29 17.05 -8.00
CA ALA A 320 20.10 17.20 -7.18
C ALA A 320 19.81 18.71 -7.05
N HIS A 321 18.75 19.20 -7.71
CA HIS A 321 18.24 20.55 -7.46
C HIS A 321 17.62 20.59 -6.06
N GLY A 322 18.01 21.58 -5.26
CA GLY A 322 17.51 21.76 -3.91
C GLY A 322 16.31 22.70 -3.86
N SER A 323 15.35 22.32 -3.00
CA SER A 323 14.17 23.03 -2.49
C SER A 323 12.87 22.77 -3.24
#